data_AF-A0A4R5KZY1-F1
#
_entry.id   AF-A0A4R5KZY1-F1
#
_cell.length_a   1.000
_cell.length_b   1.000
_cell.length_c   1.000
_cell.angle_alpha   90.00
_cell.angle_beta   90.00
_cell.angle_gamma   90.00
#
_symmetry.space_group_name_H-M   'P 1'
#
loop_
_entity.id
_entity.type
_entity.pdbx_description
1 polymer ?
#
loop_
_entity_poly.entity_id
_entity_poly.type
_entity_poly.pdbx_seq_one_letter_code
_entity_poly.pdbx_strand_id
1 'polypeptide(L)' 'MKRFVEGDDRKQVALLPECVDDYIGQDNPVRVIDAFVDELDLAELGFNGTTPAATGRPSYHPGVMLKIYVYGYLNRV' A
#
# COMPACT_ATOMS: atom_id res chain seq x y z
N MET A 1 -9.13 -9.56 14.49
CA MET A 1 -9.16 -8.09 14.29
C MET A 1 -7.92 -7.71 13.51
N LYS A 2 -8.08 -7.09 12.34
CA LYS A 2 -6.97 -6.54 11.55
C LYS A 2 -6.30 -5.44 12.38
N ARG A 3 -4.99 -5.58 12.64
CA ARG A 3 -4.26 -4.73 13.60
C ARG A 3 -3.46 -3.58 12.94
N PHE A 4 -3.43 -3.53 11.62
CA PHE A 4 -3.04 -2.35 10.85
C PHE A 4 -4.29 -1.66 10.28
N VAL A 5 -4.15 -0.38 9.94
CA VAL A 5 -5.11 0.31 9.08
C VAL A 5 -5.01 -0.30 7.69
N GLU A 6 -6.12 -0.81 7.18
CA GLU A 6 -6.24 -1.33 5.82
C GLU A 6 -7.13 -0.38 5.02
N GLY A 7 -6.74 -0.11 3.78
CA GLY A 7 -7.58 0.60 2.82
C GLY A 7 -8.55 -0.35 2.12
N ASP A 8 -9.46 0.21 1.35
CA ASP A 8 -10.33 -0.57 0.47
C ASP A 8 -9.53 -1.16 -0.69
N ASP A 9 -9.94 -2.33 -1.17
CA ASP A 9 -9.35 -2.94 -2.37
C ASP A 9 -9.66 -2.06 -3.58
N ARG A 10 -8.65 -1.66 -4.33
CA ARG A 10 -8.82 -0.86 -5.55
C ARG A 10 -9.65 -1.57 -6.62
N LYS A 11 -9.76 -2.90 -6.55
CA LYS A 11 -10.59 -3.75 -7.41
C LYS A 11 -12.04 -3.86 -6.93
N GLN A 12 -12.35 -3.31 -5.75
CA GLN A 12 -13.70 -3.35 -5.21
C GLN A 12 -14.64 -2.52 -6.09
N VAL A 13 -15.77 -3.12 -6.45
CA VAL A 13 -16.78 -2.44 -7.25
C VAL A 13 -17.55 -1.42 -6.40
N ALA A 14 -17.72 -0.21 -6.90
CA ALA A 14 -18.52 0.85 -6.28
C ALA A 14 -19.58 1.42 -7.24
N LEU A 15 -20.50 2.25 -6.71
CA LEU A 15 -21.58 2.82 -7.51
C LEU A 15 -21.03 3.73 -8.62
N LEU A 16 -20.05 4.58 -8.28
CA LEU A 16 -19.25 5.39 -9.20
C LEU A 16 -17.93 5.77 -8.48
N PRO A 17 -16.74 5.49 -9.04
CA PRO A 17 -16.46 4.71 -10.24
C PRO A 17 -16.82 3.21 -10.12
N GLU A 18 -16.90 2.50 -11.25
CA GLU A 18 -17.11 1.04 -11.25
C GLU A 18 -16.02 0.35 -10.42
N CYS A 19 -14.74 0.65 -10.66
CA CYS A 19 -13.62 0.22 -9.83
C CYS A 19 -12.48 1.26 -9.93
N VAL A 20 -11.74 1.48 -8.83
CA VAL A 20 -10.63 2.46 -8.83
C VAL A 20 -9.51 2.00 -9.78
N ASP A 21 -9.26 0.70 -9.88
CA ASP A 21 -8.25 0.13 -10.79
C ASP A 21 -8.52 0.44 -12.27
N ASP A 22 -9.78 0.68 -12.67
CA ASP A 22 -10.15 0.96 -14.06
C ASP A 22 -9.60 2.31 -14.55
N TYR A 23 -9.28 3.21 -13.61
CA TYR A 23 -8.68 4.52 -13.89
C TYR A 23 -7.15 4.45 -13.92
N ILE A 24 -6.57 3.29 -13.58
CA ILE A 24 -5.13 3.08 -13.57
C ILE A 24 -4.72 2.45 -14.89
N GLY A 25 -4.01 3.21 -15.73
CA GLY A 25 -3.47 2.70 -16.99
C GLY A 25 -2.59 1.44 -16.79
N GLN A 26 -2.53 0.58 -17.81
CA GLN A 26 -1.74 -0.66 -17.76
C GLN A 26 -0.24 -0.39 -17.53
N ASP A 27 0.27 0.72 -18.08
CA ASP A 27 1.67 1.12 -17.92
C ASP A 27 1.90 2.07 -16.74
N ASN A 28 0.92 2.26 -15.85
CA ASN A 28 1.08 3.15 -14.72
C ASN A 28 2.11 2.57 -13.71
N PRO A 29 3.09 3.38 -13.26
CA PRO A 29 4.14 2.91 -12.35
C PRO A 29 3.61 2.37 -11.02
N VAL A 30 2.41 2.74 -10.57
CA VAL A 30 1.82 2.17 -9.35
C VAL A 30 1.73 0.64 -9.39
N ARG A 31 1.56 0.04 -10.59
CA ARG A 31 1.47 -1.42 -10.74
C ARG A 31 2.79 -2.11 -10.42
N VAL A 32 3.92 -1.55 -10.88
CA VAL A 32 5.25 -2.10 -10.55
C VAL A 32 5.63 -1.80 -9.10
N ILE A 33 5.24 -0.63 -8.57
CA ILE A 33 5.50 -0.27 -7.17
C ILE A 33 4.77 -1.24 -6.23
N ASP A 34 3.50 -1.56 -6.52
CA ASP A 34 2.75 -2.55 -5.74
C ASP A 34 3.42 -3.91 -5.76
N ALA A 35 3.64 -4.47 -6.96
CA ALA A 35 4.26 -5.78 -7.13
C ALA A 35 5.66 -5.84 -6.48
N PHE A 36 6.46 -4.78 -6.62
CA PHE A 36 7.79 -4.72 -6.02
C PHE A 36 7.73 -4.73 -4.50
N VAL A 37 6.92 -3.85 -3.88
CA VAL A 37 6.87 -3.72 -2.42
C VAL A 37 6.18 -4.92 -1.77
N ASP A 38 5.18 -5.52 -2.43
CA ASP A 38 4.45 -6.68 -1.89
C ASP A 38 5.31 -7.95 -1.84
N GLU A 39 6.37 -8.04 -2.64
CA GLU A 39 7.33 -9.15 -2.63
C GLU A 39 8.48 -8.96 -1.62
N LEU A 40 8.58 -7.81 -0.95
CA LEU A 40 9.64 -7.55 0.03
C LEU A 40 9.28 -8.10 1.41
N ASP A 41 10.20 -8.86 2.02
CA ASP A 41 10.17 -9.08 3.45
C ASP A 41 10.72 -7.84 4.19
N LEU A 42 9.81 -6.94 4.56
CA LEU A 42 10.19 -5.71 5.26
C LEU A 42 10.78 -5.97 6.65
N ALA A 43 10.44 -7.08 7.30
CA ALA A 43 10.99 -7.40 8.61
C ALA A 43 12.46 -7.83 8.49
N GLU A 44 12.79 -8.69 7.52
CA GLU A 44 14.16 -9.09 7.21
C GLU A 44 15.01 -7.91 6.71
N LEU A 45 14.41 -6.96 6.00
CA LEU A 45 15.06 -5.73 5.56
C LEU A 45 15.27 -4.70 6.69
N GLY A 46 14.85 -5.01 7.91
CA GLY A 46 15.08 -4.16 9.09
C GLY A 46 14.11 -2.99 9.25
N PHE A 47 12.93 -3.04 8.60
CA PHE A 47 11.89 -2.05 8.86
C PHE A 47 11.31 -2.26 10.26
N ASN A 48 11.23 -1.17 11.02
CA ASN A 48 10.49 -1.13 12.27
C ASN A 48 8.97 -1.07 12.00
N GLY A 49 8.17 -1.55 12.96
CA GLY A 49 6.70 -1.43 12.89
C GLY A 49 6.01 -2.44 11.97
N THR A 50 6.72 -3.49 11.53
CA THR A 50 6.17 -4.64 10.79
C THR A 50 5.29 -5.51 11.69
N THR A 51 5.50 -5.46 13.01
CA THR A 51 4.59 -6.04 13.99
C THR A 51 3.66 -4.95 14.53
N PRO A 52 2.33 -5.13 14.47
CA PRO A 52 1.40 -4.15 14.97
C PRO A 52 1.36 -4.14 16.51
N ALA A 53 1.10 -2.96 17.09
CA ALA A 53 0.94 -2.82 18.53
C ALA A 53 -0.23 -3.66 19.07
N ALA A 54 -0.10 -4.13 20.32
CA ALA A 54 -1.13 -4.93 20.96
C ALA A 54 -2.39 -4.11 21.35
N THR A 55 -2.21 -2.82 21.63
CA THR A 55 -3.26 -1.90 22.08
C THR A 55 -3.07 -0.53 21.42
N GLY A 56 -4.13 0.30 21.48
CA GLY A 56 -4.13 1.65 20.90
C GLY A 56 -4.70 1.71 19.48
N ARG A 57 -4.50 2.84 18.82
CA ARG A 57 -4.95 3.05 17.44
C ARG A 57 -4.05 2.22 16.49
N PRO A 58 -4.63 1.43 15.57
CA PRO A 58 -3.87 0.76 14.53
C PRO A 58 -2.98 1.73 13.75
N SER A 59 -1.73 1.35 13.52
CA SER A 59 -0.83 2.08 12.61
C SER A 59 -1.05 1.63 11.17
N TYR A 60 -0.52 2.37 10.20
CA TYR A 60 -0.37 1.84 8.84
C TYR A 60 0.76 0.81 8.79
N HIS A 61 0.66 -0.16 7.88
CA HIS A 61 1.75 -1.10 7.61
C HIS A 61 2.92 -0.36 6.93
N PRO A 62 4.20 -0.62 7.28
CA PRO A 62 5.35 0.04 6.65
C PRO A 62 5.37 -0.08 5.12
N GLY A 63 4.86 -1.18 4.56
CA GLY A 63 4.75 -1.36 3.11
C GLY A 63 3.86 -0.33 2.43
N VAL A 64 2.76 0.10 3.07
CA VAL A 64 1.90 1.17 2.54
C VAL A 64 2.67 2.48 2.46
N MET A 65 3.43 2.79 3.51
CA MET A 65 4.26 4.00 3.55
C MET A 65 5.38 3.96 2.51
N LEU A 66 6.01 2.80 2.32
CA LEU A 66 7.04 2.60 1.32
C LEU A 66 6.50 2.79 -0.11
N LYS A 67 5.32 2.24 -0.43
CA LYS A 67 4.66 2.44 -1.73
C LYS A 67 4.44 3.92 -2.03
N ILE A 68 3.91 4.67 -1.05
CA ILE A 68 3.69 6.13 -1.18
C ILE A 68 5.03 6.86 -1.38
N TYR A 69 6.05 6.52 -0.59
CA TYR A 69 7.37 7.14 -0.68
C TYR A 69 8.01 6.93 -2.06
N VAL A 70 8.01 5.69 -2.57
CA VAL A 70 8.56 5.35 -3.89
C VAL A 70 7.78 6.08 -4.99
N TYR A 71 6.44 6.11 -4.88
CA TYR A 71 5.61 6.84 -5.85
C TYR A 71 5.94 8.33 -5.88
N GLY A 72 6.02 8.98 -4.71
CA GLY A 72 6.39 10.40 -4.61
C GLY A 72 7.77 10.68 -5.18
N TYR A 73 8.75 9.84 -4.85
CA TYR A 73 10.11 9.94 -5.37
C TYR A 73 10.17 9.83 -6.91
N LEU A 74 9.48 8.84 -7.49
CA LEU A 74 9.44 8.64 -8.94
C LEU A 74 8.75 9.80 -9.68
N ASN A 75 7.73 10.40 -9.07
CA ASN A 75 6.97 11.50 -9.67
C ASN A 75 7.50 12.90 -9.31
N ARG A 76 8.53 12.99 -8.46
CA ARG A 76 9.13 14.25 -7.98
C ARG A 76 8.11 15.19 -7.31
N VAL A 77 7.27 14.61 -6.45
CA VAL A 77 6.25 15.32 -5.64
C VAL A 77 6.77 15.57 -4.22
#